data_AF-A0A7J4LFW1-F1
#
_entry.id   AF-A0A7J4LFW1-F1
#
_cell.length_a   1.000
_cell.length_b   1.000
_cell.length_c   1.000
_cell.angle_alpha   90.00
_cell.angle_beta   90.00
_cell.angle_gamma   90.00
#
_symmetry.space_group_name_H-M   'P 1'
#
loop_
_entity.id
_entity.type
_entity.pdbx_description
1 polymer ?
#
loop_
_entity_poly.entity_id
_entity_poly.type
_entity_poly.pdbx_seq_one_letter_code
_entity_poly.pdbx_strand_id
1 'polypeptide(L)'
;MTEIYSTVVAEQLTYEGLFSVRELVRIIDKYFRTKAFDKKIVFDEEYQTAKGKYFHLKTEYYKKTDSYIRLQTRLWIYVNEYKETEIEVDGNKVKTGHGRLSITFDAFLQTEYFGLFPDTKPFYFLFKVIYEKYLARARIAYWDNVSKHVINELKTELSSYLNLNRFLYEK
;
A
#
# COMPACT_ATOMS: atom_id res chain seq x y z
N MET A 1 -21.58 -1.36 14.26
CA MET A 1 -21.38 -1.17 12.80
C MET A 1 -19.97 -0.65 12.59
N THR A 2 -19.14 -1.39 11.82
CA THR A 2 -17.75 -1.03 11.51
C THR A 2 -17.66 0.36 10.88
N GLU A 3 -16.88 1.26 11.47
CA GLU A 3 -16.58 2.56 10.85
C GLU A 3 -15.21 2.50 10.15
N ILE A 4 -15.13 3.18 9.00
CA ILE A 4 -13.92 3.28 8.19
C ILE A 4 -13.56 4.75 8.13
N TYR A 5 -12.42 5.10 8.70
CA TYR A 5 -11.83 6.43 8.60
C TYR A 5 -10.80 6.41 7.48
N SER A 6 -11.07 7.16 6.42
CA SER A 6 -10.11 7.32 5.32
C SER A 6 -8.97 8.22 5.76
N THR A 7 -7.76 7.68 5.77
CA THR A 7 -6.56 8.36 6.23
C THR A 7 -5.75 8.94 5.07
N VAL A 8 -5.57 8.14 4.02
CA VAL A 8 -4.98 8.54 2.75
C VAL A 8 -5.91 8.06 1.64
N VAL A 9 -6.25 8.95 0.71
CA VAL A 9 -7.21 8.67 -0.36
C VAL A 9 -6.56 8.98 -1.70
N ALA A 10 -6.45 7.94 -2.52
CA ALA A 10 -6.04 7.98 -3.91
C ALA A 10 -4.74 8.75 -4.16
N GLU A 11 -3.77 8.69 -3.24
CA GLU A 11 -2.46 9.25 -3.51
C GLU A 11 -1.77 8.42 -4.58
N GLN A 12 -1.17 9.08 -5.57
CA GLN A 12 -0.55 8.40 -6.71
C GLN A 12 0.95 8.69 -6.79
N LEU A 13 1.70 7.65 -7.14
CA LEU A 13 3.09 7.71 -7.54
C LEU A 13 3.19 7.19 -8.96
N THR A 14 3.59 8.06 -9.88
CA THR A 14 3.79 7.73 -11.29
C THR A 14 5.26 7.79 -11.64
N TYR A 15 5.70 6.89 -12.50
CA TYR A 15 7.09 6.81 -12.97
C TYR A 15 7.13 6.20 -14.37
N GLU A 16 8.02 6.71 -15.21
CA GLU A 16 8.30 6.17 -16.54
C GLU A 16 9.81 6.00 -16.67
N GLY A 17 10.26 4.80 -17.04
CA GLY A 17 11.68 4.49 -17.10
C GLY A 17 11.97 3.01 -16.94
N LEU A 18 13.24 2.70 -16.66
CA LEU A 18 13.72 1.35 -16.40
C LEU A 18 13.50 0.97 -14.92
N PHE A 19 12.85 -0.18 -14.69
CA PHE A 19 12.66 -0.76 -13.37
C PHE A 19 12.34 -2.26 -13.47
N SER A 20 12.56 -2.99 -12.38
CA SER A 20 12.11 -4.37 -12.25
C SER A 20 10.79 -4.44 -11.46
N VAL A 21 9.73 -4.96 -12.09
CA VAL A 21 8.42 -5.20 -11.43
C VAL A 21 8.57 -6.14 -10.24
N ARG A 22 9.39 -7.18 -10.39
CA ARG A 22 9.64 -8.17 -9.34
C ARG A 22 10.28 -7.55 -8.11
N GLU A 23 11.29 -6.71 -8.32
CA GLU A 23 11.98 -6.02 -7.22
C GLU A 23 11.09 -4.98 -6.56
N LEU A 24 10.31 -4.24 -7.36
CA LEU A 24 9.32 -3.28 -6.86
C LEU A 24 8.34 -3.96 -5.88
N VAL A 25 7.71 -5.06 -6.30
CA VAL A 25 6.78 -5.81 -5.44
C VAL A 25 7.49 -6.38 -4.21
N ARG A 26 8.74 -6.84 -4.36
CA ARG A 26 9.55 -7.35 -3.24
C ARG A 26 9.87 -6.27 -2.21
N ILE A 27 10.18 -5.04 -2.63
CA ILE A 27 10.43 -3.91 -1.73
C ILE A 27 9.17 -3.61 -0.92
N ILE A 28 8.03 -3.52 -1.60
CA ILE A 28 6.72 -3.31 -0.96
C ILE A 28 6.43 -4.41 0.07
N ASP A 29 6.55 -5.67 -0.33
CA ASP A 29 6.29 -6.82 0.54
C ASP A 29 7.21 -6.83 1.76
N LYS A 30 8.51 -6.55 1.55
CA LYS A 30 9.50 -6.48 2.62
C LYS A 30 9.19 -5.35 3.59
N TYR A 31 8.81 -4.18 3.09
CA TYR A 31 8.47 -3.02 3.89
C TYR A 31 7.30 -3.33 4.84
N PHE A 32 6.19 -3.84 4.31
CA PHE A 32 5.02 -4.18 5.13
C PHE A 32 5.29 -5.33 6.09
N ARG A 33 6.04 -6.35 5.66
CA ARG A 33 6.42 -7.48 6.52
C ARG A 33 7.29 -7.02 7.70
N THR A 34 8.23 -6.10 7.47
CA THR A 34 9.10 -5.54 8.53
C THR A 34 8.29 -4.79 9.58
N LYS A 35 7.17 -4.17 9.18
CA LYS A 35 6.24 -3.50 10.09
C LYS A 35 5.14 -4.41 10.65
N ALA A 36 5.24 -5.72 10.43
CA ALA A 36 4.27 -6.74 10.88
C ALA A 36 2.85 -6.53 10.35
N PHE A 37 2.73 -6.19 9.07
CA PHE A 37 1.46 -6.26 8.35
C PHE A 37 1.30 -7.62 7.68
N ASP A 38 0.07 -8.12 7.70
CA ASP A 38 -0.36 -9.27 6.93
C ASP A 38 -0.72 -8.84 5.51
N LYS A 39 -0.43 -9.70 4.52
CA LYS A 39 -0.70 -9.47 3.10
C LYS A 39 -1.93 -10.26 2.64
N LYS A 40 -2.74 -9.64 1.80
CA LYS A 40 -3.82 -10.27 1.04
C LYS A 40 -3.75 -9.79 -0.40
N ILE A 41 -3.57 -10.72 -1.34
CA ILE A 41 -3.68 -10.42 -2.77
C ILE A 41 -5.17 -10.45 -3.12
N VAL A 42 -5.69 -9.33 -3.64
CA VAL A 42 -7.09 -9.24 -4.06
C VAL A 42 -7.22 -9.49 -5.55
N PHE A 43 -6.23 -9.06 -6.31
CA PHE A 43 -6.26 -9.11 -7.76
C PHE A 43 -4.85 -9.16 -8.31
N ASP A 44 -4.60 -10.02 -9.28
CA ASP A 44 -3.31 -10.15 -9.96
C ASP A 44 -3.59 -10.57 -11.41
N GLU A 45 -3.37 -9.63 -12.32
CA GLU A 45 -3.57 -9.85 -13.76
C GLU A 45 -2.34 -9.41 -14.55
N GLU A 46 -1.95 -10.28 -15.47
CA GLU A 46 -0.92 -9.99 -16.47
C GLU A 46 -1.54 -10.15 -17.87
N TYR A 47 -1.37 -9.13 -18.70
CA TYR A 47 -1.80 -9.16 -20.10
C TYR A 47 -0.63 -8.89 -21.03
N GLN A 48 -0.56 -9.63 -22.13
CA GLN A 48 0.32 -9.31 -23.25
C GLN A 48 -0.41 -8.38 -24.20
N THR A 49 0.10 -7.18 -24.41
CA THR A 49 -0.43 -6.23 -25.42
C THR A 49 0.56 -6.07 -26.55
N ALA A 50 0.09 -5.60 -27.72
CA ALA A 50 0.96 -5.33 -28.86
C ALA A 50 2.10 -4.34 -28.56
N LYS A 51 1.94 -3.51 -27.51
CA LYS A 51 2.94 -2.50 -27.10
C LYS A 51 3.90 -3.01 -26.01
N GLY A 52 3.59 -4.10 -25.34
CA GLY A 52 4.35 -4.65 -24.21
C GLY A 52 3.48 -5.38 -23.20
N LYS A 53 4.09 -5.82 -22.09
CA LYS A 53 3.37 -6.44 -20.97
C LYS A 53 2.60 -5.39 -20.18
N TYR A 54 1.45 -5.78 -19.67
CA TYR A 54 0.67 -5.01 -18.72
C TYR A 54 0.51 -5.81 -17.44
N PHE A 55 0.72 -5.17 -16.30
CA PHE A 55 0.50 -5.77 -14.98
C PHE A 55 -0.50 -4.93 -14.20
N HIS A 56 -1.46 -5.58 -13.58
CA HIS A 56 -2.40 -4.97 -12.66
C HIS A 56 -2.49 -5.82 -11.39
N LEU A 57 -1.85 -5.31 -10.34
CA LEU A 57 -1.77 -5.97 -9.05
C LEU A 57 -2.48 -5.12 -8.00
N LYS A 58 -3.47 -5.70 -7.34
CA LYS A 58 -4.15 -5.12 -6.18
C LYS A 58 -3.82 -5.92 -4.93
N THR A 59 -3.14 -5.28 -3.99
CA THR A 59 -2.76 -5.89 -2.71
C THR A 59 -3.35 -5.11 -1.55
N GLU A 60 -3.82 -5.81 -0.54
CA GLU A 60 -4.21 -5.24 0.74
C GLU A 60 -3.23 -5.68 1.80
N TYR A 61 -2.77 -4.74 2.61
CA TYR A 61 -1.98 -4.99 3.81
C TYR A 61 -2.81 -4.58 5.01
N TYR A 62 -2.85 -5.41 6.04
CA TYR A 62 -3.56 -5.07 7.25
C TYR A 62 -2.75 -5.41 8.49
N LYS A 63 -2.90 -4.59 9.52
CA LYS A 63 -2.27 -4.80 10.82
C LYS A 63 -3.29 -4.55 11.91
N LYS A 64 -3.48 -5.56 12.76
CA LYS A 64 -4.28 -5.41 13.97
C LYS A 64 -3.43 -4.67 15.00
N THR A 65 -3.93 -3.56 15.51
CA THR A 65 -3.23 -2.79 16.55
C THR A 65 -3.75 -3.18 17.93
N ASP A 66 -5.06 -3.25 18.08
CA ASP A 66 -5.76 -3.79 19.24
C ASP A 66 -7.08 -4.46 18.81
N SER A 67 -7.92 -4.84 19.77
CA SER A 67 -9.23 -5.47 19.51
C SER A 67 -10.26 -4.52 18.88
N TYR A 68 -9.97 -3.23 18.82
CA TYR A 68 -10.88 -2.20 18.33
C TYR A 68 -10.41 -1.60 16.99
N ILE A 69 -9.11 -1.41 16.77
CA ILE A 69 -8.51 -0.71 15.63
C ILE A 69 -7.69 -1.66 14.76
N ARG A 70 -8.00 -1.66 13.47
CA ARG A 70 -7.24 -2.31 12.41
C ARG A 70 -6.77 -1.26 11.40
N LEU A 71 -5.46 -1.23 11.15
CA LEU A 71 -4.89 -0.50 10.02
C LEU A 71 -5.09 -1.33 8.77
N GLN A 72 -5.54 -0.70 7.69
CA GLN A 72 -5.61 -1.35 6.39
C GLN A 72 -5.13 -0.39 5.29
N THR A 73 -4.22 -0.89 4.48
CA THR A 73 -3.63 -0.21 3.33
C THR A 73 -3.98 -1.00 2.07
N ARG A 74 -4.43 -0.33 1.03
CA ARG A 74 -4.64 -0.91 -0.30
C ARG A 74 -3.68 -0.26 -1.28
N LEU A 75 -3.02 -1.10 -2.07
CA LEU A 75 -2.17 -0.68 -3.17
C LEU A 75 -2.75 -1.20 -4.47
N TRP A 76 -2.87 -0.30 -5.45
CA TRP A 76 -3.09 -0.66 -6.84
C TRP A 76 -1.83 -0.32 -7.61
N ILE A 77 -1.23 -1.33 -8.22
CA ILE A 77 -0.02 -1.22 -9.00
C ILE A 77 -0.40 -1.50 -10.44
N TYR A 78 -0.23 -0.49 -11.28
CA TYR A 78 -0.44 -0.55 -12.72
C TYR A 78 0.91 -0.39 -13.41
N VAL A 79 1.24 -1.33 -14.26
CA VAL A 79 2.42 -1.26 -15.13
C VAL A 79 1.93 -1.40 -16.56
N ASN A 80 2.21 -0.39 -17.38
CA ASN A 80 1.83 -0.31 -18.78
C ASN A 80 3.05 -0.34 -19.69
N GLU A 81 2.87 -0.88 -20.89
CA GLU A 81 3.87 -0.87 -21.97
C GLU A 81 5.24 -1.42 -21.55
N TYR A 82 5.25 -2.43 -20.65
CA TYR A 82 6.48 -2.97 -20.08
C TYR A 82 7.22 -3.89 -21.06
N LYS A 83 8.43 -3.51 -21.41
CA LYS A 83 9.33 -4.26 -22.30
C LYS A 83 10.52 -4.77 -21.51
N GLU A 84 10.61 -6.08 -21.38
CA GLU A 84 11.74 -6.74 -20.71
C GLU A 84 13.02 -6.56 -21.51
N THR A 85 14.10 -6.20 -20.80
CA THR A 85 15.44 -6.03 -21.35
C THR A 85 16.45 -6.62 -20.35
N GLU A 86 17.50 -7.26 -20.87
CA GLU A 86 18.63 -7.68 -20.03
C GLU A 86 19.71 -6.63 -20.15
N ILE A 87 20.07 -6.00 -19.04
CA ILE A 87 21.16 -5.02 -18.97
C ILE A 87 22.29 -5.63 -18.16
N GLU A 88 23.52 -5.44 -18.62
CA GLU A 88 24.71 -5.85 -17.89
C GLU A 88 25.17 -4.68 -17.01
N VAL A 89 25.05 -4.84 -15.69
CA VAL A 89 25.54 -3.87 -14.69
C VAL A 89 26.64 -4.55 -13.89
N ASP A 90 27.82 -3.95 -13.89
CA ASP A 90 29.00 -4.43 -13.16
C ASP A 90 29.33 -5.91 -13.45
N GLY A 91 29.21 -6.32 -14.71
CA GLY A 91 29.48 -7.70 -15.17
C GLY A 91 28.40 -8.72 -14.83
N ASN A 92 27.27 -8.30 -14.25
CA ASN A 92 26.12 -9.15 -13.96
C ASN A 92 24.94 -8.81 -14.87
N LYS A 93 24.32 -9.83 -15.47
CA LYS A 93 23.09 -9.67 -16.26
C LYS A 93 21.90 -9.50 -15.32
N VAL A 94 21.32 -8.30 -15.31
CA VAL A 94 20.11 -7.97 -14.55
C VAL A 94 18.92 -7.90 -15.51
N LYS A 95 17.87 -8.70 -15.20
CA LYS A 95 16.59 -8.62 -15.91
C LYS A 95 15.80 -7.42 -15.41
N THR A 96 15.67 -6.41 -16.26
CA THR A 96 14.89 -5.20 -16.00
C THR A 96 13.88 -4.98 -17.13
N GLY A 97 13.09 -3.93 -17.06
CA GLY A 97 12.23 -3.56 -18.18
C GLY A 97 11.91 -2.07 -18.19
N HIS A 98 11.63 -1.57 -19.38
CA HIS A 98 11.19 -0.20 -19.58
C HIS A 98 9.68 -0.16 -19.64
N GLY A 99 9.04 0.74 -18.89
CA GLY A 99 7.60 0.91 -18.92
C GLY A 99 7.10 2.08 -18.10
N ARG A 100 5.77 2.17 -17.98
CA ARG A 100 5.08 3.19 -17.18
C ARG A 100 4.44 2.55 -15.96
N LEU A 101 4.87 2.99 -14.78
CA LEU A 101 4.39 2.57 -13.48
C LEU A 101 3.44 3.63 -12.91
N SER A 102 2.31 3.19 -12.37
CA SER A 102 1.43 3.99 -11.53
C SER A 102 1.04 3.17 -10.31
N ILE A 103 1.30 3.72 -9.12
CA ILE A 103 0.92 3.11 -7.84
C ILE A 103 -0.07 4.04 -7.16
N THR A 104 -1.25 3.54 -6.83
CA THR A 104 -2.24 4.25 -6.02
C THR A 104 -2.24 3.68 -4.60
N PHE A 105 -2.14 4.56 -3.61
CA PHE A 105 -2.13 4.26 -2.19
C PHE A 105 -3.45 4.72 -1.56
N ASP A 106 -4.20 3.77 -0.99
CA ASP A 106 -5.27 4.08 -0.05
C ASP A 106 -4.89 3.54 1.33
N ALA A 107 -5.13 4.33 2.37
CA ALA A 107 -4.98 3.87 3.74
C ALA A 107 -6.21 4.27 4.54
N PHE A 108 -6.68 3.35 5.36
CA PHE A 108 -7.85 3.56 6.19
C PHE A 108 -7.69 2.87 7.54
N LEU A 109 -8.28 3.52 8.53
CA LEU A 109 -8.44 3.01 9.86
C LEU A 109 -9.82 2.38 9.97
N GLN A 110 -9.86 1.11 10.33
CA GLN A 110 -11.12 0.42 10.61
C GLN A 110 -11.30 0.28 12.12
N THR A 111 -12.38 0.84 12.66
CA THR A 111 -12.77 0.68 14.06
C THR A 111 -13.84 -0.40 14.22
N GLU A 112 -14.03 -0.89 15.45
CA GLU A 112 -14.97 -1.97 15.79
C GLU A 112 -14.75 -3.30 15.06
N TYR A 113 -13.49 -3.68 14.84
CA TYR A 113 -13.18 -4.93 14.15
C TYR A 113 -13.78 -6.20 14.80
N PHE A 114 -13.96 -6.21 16.13
CA PHE A 114 -14.53 -7.35 16.87
C PHE A 114 -15.95 -7.12 17.42
N GLY A 115 -16.63 -6.01 17.09
CA GLY A 115 -17.99 -5.78 17.58
C GLY A 115 -18.10 -5.73 19.11
N LEU A 116 -17.18 -5.01 19.77
CA LEU A 116 -17.08 -4.91 21.23
C LEU A 116 -18.36 -4.37 21.89
N PHE A 117 -19.20 -3.65 21.15
CA PHE A 117 -20.50 -3.16 21.62
C PHE A 117 -21.64 -3.85 20.85
N PRO A 118 -22.61 -4.48 21.53
CA PRO A 118 -23.77 -5.05 20.85
C PRO A 118 -24.63 -3.93 20.25
N ASP A 119 -24.78 -3.92 18.93
CA ASP A 119 -25.62 -2.96 18.18
C ASP A 119 -27.13 -3.08 18.51
N THR A 120 -27.53 -4.03 19.35
CA THR A 120 -28.93 -4.37 19.63
C THR A 120 -29.61 -3.51 20.70
N LYS A 121 -28.87 -2.72 21.51
CA LYS A 121 -29.49 -1.86 22.55
C LYS A 121 -29.12 -0.38 22.38
N PRO A 122 -30.11 0.54 22.40
CA PRO A 122 -29.88 1.99 22.25
C PRO A 122 -28.90 2.60 23.26
N PHE A 123 -28.82 2.04 24.47
CA PHE A 123 -27.89 2.49 25.50
C PHE A 123 -26.43 2.26 25.10
N TYR A 124 -26.09 1.10 24.51
CA TYR A 124 -24.72 0.82 24.07
C TYR A 124 -24.29 1.72 22.93
N PHE A 125 -25.22 2.11 22.06
CA PHE A 125 -24.96 3.10 21.01
C PHE A 125 -24.56 4.47 21.60
N LEU A 126 -25.27 4.96 22.62
CA LEU A 126 -24.93 6.24 23.25
C LEU A 126 -23.55 6.19 23.95
N PHE A 127 -23.26 5.12 24.68
CA PHE A 127 -21.96 4.93 25.33
C PHE A 127 -20.82 4.81 24.32
N LYS A 128 -21.05 4.11 23.21
CA LYS A 128 -20.11 4.01 22.10
C LYS A 128 -19.78 5.41 21.56
N VAL A 129 -20.78 6.23 21.24
CA VAL A 129 -20.57 7.58 20.70
C VAL A 129 -19.75 8.44 21.69
N ILE A 130 -20.03 8.35 22.99
CA ILE A 130 -19.26 9.07 24.02
C ILE A 130 -17.82 8.54 24.09
N TYR A 131 -17.64 7.22 24.10
CA TYR A 131 -16.34 6.58 24.13
C TYR A 131 -15.50 6.99 22.92
N GLU A 132 -16.07 6.93 21.71
CA GLU A 132 -15.38 7.30 20.47
C GLU A 132 -14.99 8.77 20.46
N LYS A 133 -15.92 9.64 20.83
CA LYS A 133 -15.73 11.10 20.79
C LYS A 133 -14.73 11.60 21.82
N TYR A 134 -14.68 10.99 23.01
CA TYR A 134 -13.88 11.52 24.13
C TYR A 134 -12.70 10.63 24.53
N LEU A 135 -12.82 9.30 24.47
CA LEU A 135 -11.80 8.36 24.95
C LEU A 135 -10.95 7.78 23.80
N ALA A 136 -11.57 7.42 22.67
CA ALA A 136 -10.86 6.82 21.54
C ALA A 136 -10.24 7.87 20.61
N ARG A 137 -10.71 9.12 20.61
CA ARG A 137 -10.26 10.19 19.71
C ARG A 137 -8.74 10.34 19.64
N ALA A 138 -8.05 10.36 20.79
CA ALA A 138 -6.60 10.49 20.83
C ALA A 138 -5.89 9.29 20.19
N ARG A 139 -6.40 8.06 20.41
CA ARG A 139 -5.84 6.84 19.82
C ARG A 139 -6.11 6.73 18.33
N ILE A 140 -7.33 7.07 17.89
CA ILE A 140 -7.71 7.14 16.48
C ILE A 140 -6.78 8.13 15.76
N ALA A 141 -6.59 9.33 16.31
CA ALA A 141 -5.68 10.33 15.75
C ALA A 141 -4.23 9.85 15.71
N TYR A 142 -3.75 9.16 16.76
CA TYR A 142 -2.42 8.58 16.76
C TYR A 142 -2.24 7.56 15.63
N TRP A 143 -3.15 6.62 15.50
CA TRP A 143 -3.06 5.57 14.48
C TRP A 143 -3.30 6.08 13.06
N ASP A 144 -4.11 7.11 12.89
CA ASP A 144 -4.24 7.87 11.64
C ASP A 144 -2.89 8.47 11.22
N ASN A 145 -2.20 9.13 12.14
CA ASN A 145 -0.86 9.68 11.88
C ASN A 145 0.17 8.58 11.57
N VAL A 146 0.14 7.46 12.29
CA VAL A 146 1.00 6.30 12.00
C VAL A 146 0.73 5.79 10.60
N SER A 147 -0.53 5.66 10.19
CA SER A 147 -0.89 5.19 8.86
C SER A 147 -0.41 6.15 7.76
N LYS A 148 -0.54 7.47 7.95
CA LYS A 148 0.04 8.48 7.04
C LYS A 148 1.55 8.36 6.95
N HIS A 149 2.22 8.19 8.08
CA HIS A 149 3.67 8.04 8.13
C HIS A 149 4.13 6.79 7.37
N VAL A 150 3.44 5.66 7.55
CA VAL A 150 3.72 4.42 6.82
C VAL A 150 3.59 4.60 5.30
N ILE A 151 2.58 5.32 4.82
CA ILE A 151 2.45 5.59 3.37
C ILE A 151 3.56 6.52 2.88
N ASN A 152 3.87 7.58 3.63
CA ASN A 152 4.91 8.54 3.24
C ASN A 152 6.31 7.91 3.20
N GLU A 153 6.65 7.08 4.19
CA GLU A 153 7.89 6.32 4.21
C GLU A 153 7.97 5.36 3.01
N LEU A 154 6.89 4.61 2.73
CA LEU A 154 6.85 3.70 1.58
C LEU A 154 7.03 4.45 0.25
N LYS A 155 6.33 5.57 0.07
CA LYS A 155 6.48 6.42 -1.11
C LYS A 155 7.92 6.90 -1.27
N THR A 156 8.54 7.32 -0.17
CA THR A 156 9.94 7.79 -0.17
C THR A 156 10.90 6.66 -0.56
N GLU A 157 10.72 5.45 -0.03
CA GLU A 157 11.53 4.27 -0.38
C GLU A 157 11.35 3.88 -1.86
N LEU A 158 10.11 3.87 -2.36
CA LEU A 158 9.81 3.57 -3.76
C LEU A 158 10.36 4.63 -4.72
N SER A 159 10.16 5.92 -4.41
CA SER A 159 10.75 7.02 -5.19
C SER A 159 12.28 6.92 -5.22
N SER A 160 12.91 6.60 -4.09
CA SER A 160 14.36 6.43 -4.02
C SER A 160 14.84 5.26 -4.89
N TYR A 161 14.18 4.11 -4.82
CA TYR A 161 14.47 2.96 -5.68
C TYR A 161 14.34 3.29 -7.17
N LEU A 162 13.24 3.93 -7.57
CA LEU A 162 12.99 4.29 -8.97
C LEU A 162 14.00 5.33 -9.48
N ASN A 163 14.33 6.32 -8.67
CA ASN A 163 15.33 7.33 -9.02
C ASN A 163 16.73 6.72 -9.15
N LEU A 164 17.13 5.80 -8.26
CA LEU A 164 18.42 5.11 -8.35
C LEU A 164 18.53 4.30 -9.64
N ASN A 165 17.48 3.57 -10.00
CA ASN A 165 17.44 2.84 -11.27
C ASN A 165 17.59 3.77 -12.47
N ARG A 166 16.95 4.94 -12.44
CA ARG A 166 17.12 5.96 -13.48
C ARG A 166 18.59 6.33 -13.67
N PHE A 167 19.32 6.61 -12.59
CA PHE A 167 20.74 6.96 -12.67
C PHE A 167 21.67 5.82 -13.10
N LEU A 168 21.34 4.58 -12.72
CA LEU A 168 22.16 3.41 -13.03
C LEU A 168 21.99 2.95 -14.48
N TYR A 169 20.79 3.05 -15.04
CA TYR A 169 20.47 2.45 -16.33
C TYR A 169 20.28 3.44 -17.49
N GLU A 170 20.11 4.75 -17.24
CA GLU A 170 19.99 5.79 -18.30
C GLU A 170 21.33 6.49 -18.64
N LYS A 171 22.47 5.84 -18.40
CA LYS A 171 23.79 6.36 -18.82
C LYS A 171 24.03 6.25 -20.32
#